data_AF-A0A4Q3H9R9-F1
#
_entry.id   AF-A0A4Q3H9R9-F1
#
_cell.length_a   1.000
_cell.length_b   1.000
_cell.length_c   1.000
_cell.angle_alpha   90.00
_cell.angle_beta   90.00
_cell.angle_gamma   90.00
#
_symmetry.space_group_name_H-M   'P 1'
#
loop_
_entity.id
_entity.type
_entity.pdbx_description
1 polymer ?
#
loop_
_entity_poly.entity_id
_entity_poly.type
_entity_poly.pdbx_seq_one_letter_code
_entity_poly.pdbx_strand_id
1 'polypeptide(L)'
;MNGQDLVSIGLSDAEIAEKLAVYDQDGSLNPRLKAIWDRAGEPMILTLYDLYSSTFRAQPQSRAAFVATVGGQSAPNRAVDLWKAILCEGIQISYLASYARNTFNYVSEGGDHSAIARKTSEAVGALSRYLIVNHSDDPEFVSTSCEALLAVSGLYFDLTFTIVGAQNRVAQQEGLADQGANFRTDISETLGRALDDSTGLRERTGHTAQAARGML
;
A
#
# COMPACT_ATOMS: atom_id res chain seq x y z
N MET A 1 0.01 16.08 -3.54
CA MET A 1 0.55 15.57 -2.27
C MET A 1 2.00 15.19 -2.50
N ASN A 2 2.91 15.81 -1.76
CA ASN A 2 4.37 15.74 -1.96
C ASN A 2 4.97 14.68 -1.03
N GLY A 3 6.16 14.15 -1.33
CA GLY A 3 6.80 13.00 -0.65
C GLY A 3 7.01 13.04 0.88
N GLN A 4 6.46 14.03 1.59
CA GLN A 4 6.37 14.07 3.05
C GLN A 4 5.47 12.95 3.62
N ASP A 5 4.47 12.48 2.88
CA ASP A 5 3.56 11.41 3.35
C ASP A 5 4.20 10.01 3.36
N LEU A 6 5.25 9.77 2.57
CA LEU A 6 5.97 8.48 2.57
C LEU A 6 6.97 8.36 3.72
N VAL A 7 7.59 9.49 4.08
CA VAL A 7 8.50 9.56 5.23
C VAL A 7 7.70 9.45 6.53
N SER A 8 6.49 10.02 6.59
CA SER A 8 5.62 9.91 7.77
C SER A 8 5.08 8.48 8.01
N ILE A 9 5.03 7.64 6.97
CA ILE A 9 4.63 6.22 7.08
C ILE A 9 5.82 5.24 7.27
N GLY A 10 7.06 5.74 7.41
CA GLY A 10 8.23 4.91 7.72
C GLY A 10 8.82 4.13 6.55
N LEU A 11 8.92 4.76 5.37
CA LEU A 11 9.62 4.22 4.21
C LEU A 11 10.60 5.25 3.63
N SER A 12 11.64 5.54 4.42
CA SER A 12 12.84 6.24 3.97
C SER A 12 13.69 5.36 3.05
N ASP A 13 14.57 5.99 2.27
CA ASP A 13 15.53 5.26 1.41
C ASP A 13 16.41 4.29 2.21
N ALA A 14 16.69 4.60 3.49
CA ALA A 14 17.45 3.74 4.38
C ALA A 14 16.67 2.46 4.75
N GLU A 15 15.38 2.58 5.08
CA GLU A 15 14.51 1.43 5.36
C GLU A 15 14.29 0.57 4.10
N ILE A 16 14.17 1.21 2.94
CA ILE A 16 14.10 0.50 1.65
C ILE A 16 15.40 -0.27 1.38
N ALA A 17 16.56 0.33 1.65
CA ALA A 17 17.86 -0.32 1.50
C ALA A 17 18.02 -1.49 2.48
N GLU A 18 17.59 -1.34 3.73
CA GLU A 18 17.58 -2.41 4.72
C GLU A 18 16.72 -3.60 4.26
N LYS A 19 15.52 -3.33 3.78
CA LYS A 19 14.65 -4.36 3.20
C LYS A 19 15.29 -5.04 1.99
N LEU A 20 15.88 -4.28 1.07
CA LEU A 20 16.59 -4.86 -0.08
C LEU A 20 17.72 -5.79 0.37
N ALA A 21 18.48 -5.42 1.39
CA ALA A 21 19.57 -6.24 1.93
C ALA A 21 19.11 -7.59 2.50
N VAL A 22 17.86 -7.72 2.96
CA VAL A 22 17.30 -9.00 3.39
C VAL A 22 17.18 -9.99 2.23
N TYR A 23 16.84 -9.48 1.03
CA TYR A 23 16.61 -10.28 -0.18
C TYR A 23 17.86 -10.39 -1.08
N ASP A 24 18.85 -9.51 -0.90
CA ASP A 24 20.10 -9.45 -1.67
C ASP A 24 21.34 -9.41 -0.77
N GLN A 25 21.49 -10.43 0.10
CA GLN A 25 22.53 -10.47 1.12
C GLN A 25 23.96 -10.46 0.55
N ASP A 26 24.15 -11.03 -0.63
CA ASP A 26 25.44 -11.18 -1.29
C ASP A 26 25.63 -10.23 -2.49
N GLY A 27 24.64 -9.37 -2.78
CA GLY A 27 24.66 -8.47 -3.93
C GLY A 27 24.49 -9.18 -5.29
N SER A 28 24.08 -10.45 -5.30
CA SER A 28 23.94 -11.26 -6.51
C SER A 28 22.60 -11.11 -7.22
N LEU A 29 21.60 -10.45 -6.62
CA LEU A 29 20.26 -10.34 -7.18
C LEU A 29 20.28 -9.62 -8.53
N ASN A 30 20.92 -8.46 -8.60
CA ASN A 30 21.00 -7.67 -9.84
C ASN A 30 21.73 -8.39 -10.99
N PRO A 31 22.89 -9.02 -10.77
CA PRO A 31 23.52 -9.90 -11.76
C PRO A 31 22.59 -11.01 -12.28
N ARG A 32 21.84 -11.67 -11.39
CA ARG A 32 20.89 -12.73 -11.78
C ARG A 32 19.73 -12.20 -12.61
N LEU A 33 19.16 -11.05 -12.23
CA LEU A 33 18.09 -10.40 -13.00
C LEU A 33 18.56 -10.02 -14.41
N LYS A 34 19.78 -9.51 -14.55
CA LYS A 34 20.39 -9.19 -15.85
C LYS A 34 20.65 -10.43 -16.69
N ALA A 35 21.12 -11.51 -16.08
CA ALA A 35 21.29 -12.79 -16.78
C ALA A 35 19.98 -13.34 -17.34
N ILE A 36 18.85 -13.14 -16.64
CA ILE A 36 17.52 -13.46 -17.16
C ILE A 36 17.23 -12.65 -18.43
N TRP A 37 17.45 -11.33 -18.38
CA TRP A 37 17.22 -10.45 -19.54
C TRP A 37 18.10 -10.84 -20.72
N ASP A 38 19.40 -11.04 -20.50
CA ASP A 38 20.36 -11.32 -21.56
C ASP A 38 20.05 -12.63 -22.32
N ARG A 39 19.43 -13.61 -21.64
CA ARG A 39 19.10 -14.91 -22.25
C ARG A 39 17.67 -15.02 -22.76
N ALA A 40 16.69 -14.49 -22.04
CA ALA A 40 15.27 -14.64 -22.37
C ALA A 40 14.69 -13.42 -23.08
N GLY A 41 15.20 -12.22 -22.76
CA GLY A 41 14.94 -10.96 -23.47
C GLY A 41 13.48 -10.55 -23.60
N GLU A 42 13.21 -9.76 -24.64
CA GLU A 42 11.90 -9.22 -24.99
C GLU A 42 10.80 -10.30 -25.13
N PRO A 43 11.04 -11.48 -25.76
CA PRO A 43 10.01 -12.51 -25.90
C PRO A 43 9.37 -12.95 -24.58
N MET A 44 10.15 -13.03 -23.51
CA MET A 44 9.64 -13.37 -22.17
C MET A 44 8.73 -12.28 -21.63
N ILE A 45 9.13 -11.01 -21.77
CA ILE A 45 8.37 -9.85 -21.24
C ILE A 45 7.03 -9.69 -21.95
N LEU A 46 6.93 -10.03 -23.24
CA LEU A 46 5.67 -9.97 -23.98
C LEU A 46 4.58 -10.87 -23.37
N THR A 47 4.94 -11.94 -22.66
CA THR A 47 3.97 -12.80 -21.96
C THR A 47 3.20 -12.06 -20.85
N LEU A 48 3.76 -10.97 -20.32
CA LEU A 48 3.14 -10.16 -19.27
C LEU A 48 2.10 -9.19 -19.83
N TYR A 49 2.19 -8.81 -21.10
CA TYR A 49 1.28 -7.83 -21.69
C TYR A 49 -0.17 -8.32 -21.66
N ASP A 50 -0.40 -9.58 -22.05
CA ASP A 50 -1.73 -10.20 -22.04
C ASP A 50 -2.26 -10.38 -20.62
N LEU A 51 -1.37 -10.74 -19.68
CA LEU A 51 -1.70 -10.89 -18.27
C LEU A 51 -2.22 -9.57 -17.68
N TYR A 52 -1.50 -8.46 -17.88
CA TYR A 52 -1.93 -7.16 -17.37
C TYR A 52 -3.13 -6.60 -18.13
N SER A 53 -3.20 -6.81 -19.45
CA SER A 53 -4.34 -6.39 -20.27
C SER A 53 -5.66 -7.04 -19.85
N SER A 54 -5.66 -8.35 -19.60
CA SER A 54 -6.86 -9.07 -19.13
C SER A 54 -7.30 -8.59 -17.74
N THR A 55 -6.32 -8.31 -16.86
CA THR A 55 -6.57 -7.82 -15.50
C THR A 55 -7.30 -6.48 -15.48
N PHE A 56 -6.77 -5.48 -16.19
CA PHE A 56 -7.35 -4.14 -16.19
C PHE A 56 -8.72 -4.08 -16.88
N ARG A 57 -9.06 -5.08 -17.71
CA ARG A 57 -10.43 -5.26 -18.23
C ARG A 57 -11.37 -5.83 -17.18
N ALA A 58 -10.92 -6.82 -16.40
CA ALA A 58 -11.73 -7.49 -15.39
C ALA A 58 -11.92 -6.67 -14.10
N GLN A 59 -11.04 -5.70 -13.82
CA GLN A 59 -11.07 -4.91 -12.58
C GLN A 59 -11.05 -3.39 -12.87
N PRO A 60 -12.21 -2.79 -13.20
CA PRO A 60 -12.29 -1.37 -13.56
C PRO A 60 -11.85 -0.42 -12.42
N GLN A 61 -12.13 -0.76 -11.16
CA GLN A 61 -11.72 0.03 -10.00
C GLN A 61 -10.20 0.05 -9.84
N SER A 62 -9.54 -1.12 -9.89
CA SER A 62 -8.08 -1.22 -9.88
C SER A 62 -7.45 -0.49 -11.07
N ARG A 63 -8.10 -0.53 -12.24
CA ARG A 63 -7.66 0.26 -13.40
C ARG A 63 -7.76 1.76 -13.15
N ALA A 64 -8.86 2.24 -12.57
CA ALA A 64 -9.06 3.66 -12.28
C ALA A 64 -8.02 4.17 -11.28
N ALA A 65 -7.81 3.46 -10.16
CA ALA A 65 -6.81 3.78 -9.16
C ALA A 65 -5.38 3.78 -9.74
N PHE A 66 -5.07 2.78 -10.58
CA PHE A 66 -3.76 2.73 -11.27
C PHE A 66 -3.58 3.91 -12.23
N VAL A 67 -4.56 4.22 -13.07
CA VAL A 67 -4.51 5.35 -14.01
C VAL A 67 -4.36 6.69 -13.30
N ALA A 68 -5.07 6.88 -12.18
CA ALA A 68 -4.98 8.07 -11.34
C ALA A 68 -3.56 8.27 -10.76
N THR A 69 -2.86 7.17 -10.48
CA THR A 69 -1.51 7.21 -9.89
C THR A 69 -0.42 7.59 -10.90
N VAL A 70 -0.53 7.15 -12.16
CA VAL A 70 0.62 7.16 -13.09
C VAL A 70 0.45 7.99 -14.36
N GLY A 71 -0.78 8.35 -14.75
CA GLY A 71 -1.09 9.25 -15.88
C GLY A 71 -0.73 8.75 -17.30
N GLY A 72 -1.60 9.02 -18.28
CA GLY A 72 -1.34 9.09 -19.74
C GLY A 72 -0.94 7.81 -20.51
N GLN A 73 -0.21 6.87 -19.89
CA GLN A 73 0.21 5.61 -20.52
C GLN A 73 -0.80 4.49 -20.26
N SER A 74 -0.90 3.51 -21.16
CA SER A 74 -1.73 2.33 -20.92
C SER A 74 -1.17 1.56 -19.71
N ALA A 75 -2.07 1.18 -18.79
CA ALA A 75 -1.70 0.47 -17.58
C ALA A 75 -0.92 -0.86 -17.83
N PRO A 76 -1.26 -1.66 -18.86
CA PRO A 76 -0.46 -2.83 -19.23
C PRO A 76 0.95 -2.49 -19.69
N ASN A 77 1.14 -1.48 -20.55
CA ASN A 77 2.47 -1.10 -21.04
C ASN A 77 3.37 -0.72 -19.88
N ARG A 78 2.85 0.05 -18.92
CA ARG A 78 3.66 0.49 -17.79
C ARG A 78 4.05 -0.66 -16.86
N ALA A 79 3.17 -1.62 -16.65
CA ALA A 79 3.49 -2.81 -15.87
C ALA A 79 4.57 -3.68 -16.57
N VAL A 80 4.50 -3.78 -17.89
CA VAL A 80 5.50 -4.46 -18.72
C VAL A 80 6.85 -3.71 -18.68
N ASP A 81 6.84 -2.38 -18.84
CA ASP A 81 8.04 -1.55 -18.78
C ASP A 81 8.73 -1.63 -17.41
N LEU A 82 7.96 -1.78 -16.33
CA LEU A 82 8.48 -1.99 -14.99
C LEU A 82 9.24 -3.31 -14.89
N TRP A 83 8.66 -4.42 -15.36
CA TRP A 83 9.36 -5.72 -15.41
C TRP A 83 10.59 -5.68 -16.31
N LYS A 84 10.50 -5.01 -17.44
CA LYS A 84 11.64 -4.80 -18.33
C LYS A 84 12.76 -4.03 -17.63
N ALA A 85 12.47 -2.92 -16.97
CA ALA A 85 13.47 -2.14 -16.24
C ALA A 85 14.17 -2.97 -15.16
N ILE A 86 13.41 -3.75 -14.36
CA ILE A 86 13.97 -4.62 -13.31
C ILE A 86 14.95 -5.64 -13.90
N LEU A 87 14.59 -6.28 -15.00
CA LEU A 87 15.42 -7.33 -15.60
C LEU A 87 16.62 -6.73 -16.36
N CYS A 88 16.45 -5.62 -17.07
CA CYS A 88 17.53 -4.96 -17.81
C CYS A 88 18.54 -4.27 -16.90
N GLU A 89 18.05 -3.47 -15.95
CA GLU A 89 18.86 -2.51 -15.18
C GLU A 89 19.19 -3.02 -13.78
N GLY A 90 18.40 -3.96 -13.27
CA GLY A 90 18.40 -4.41 -11.89
C GLY A 90 17.49 -3.55 -11.00
N ILE A 91 17.37 -3.95 -9.74
CA ILE A 91 16.67 -3.21 -8.69
C ILE A 91 17.56 -2.08 -8.18
N GLN A 92 17.01 -0.88 -8.17
CA GLN A 92 17.60 0.33 -7.61
C GLN A 92 16.72 0.86 -6.47
N ILE A 93 17.32 1.55 -5.48
CA ILE A 93 16.56 2.14 -4.36
C ILE A 93 15.53 3.15 -4.86
N SER A 94 15.89 4.00 -5.82
CA SER A 94 14.97 4.98 -6.43
C SER A 94 13.76 4.33 -7.11
N TYR A 95 13.96 3.14 -7.67
CA TYR A 95 12.89 2.34 -8.25
C TYR A 95 11.95 1.81 -7.16
N LEU A 96 12.50 1.24 -6.08
CA LEU A 96 11.70 0.74 -4.94
C LEU A 96 10.94 1.87 -4.24
N ALA A 97 11.55 3.05 -4.11
CA ALA A 97 10.87 4.24 -3.58
C ALA A 97 9.72 4.69 -4.49
N SER A 98 9.89 4.61 -5.81
CA SER A 98 8.83 4.90 -6.78
C SER A 98 7.71 3.87 -6.72
N TYR A 99 8.05 2.58 -6.59
CA TYR A 99 7.08 1.50 -6.38
C TYR A 99 6.27 1.73 -5.09
N ALA A 100 6.95 2.01 -3.97
CA ALA A 100 6.31 2.30 -2.70
C ALA A 100 5.33 3.48 -2.80
N ARG A 101 5.74 4.57 -3.47
CA ARG A 101 4.87 5.73 -3.72
C ARG A 101 3.64 5.37 -4.55
N ASN A 102 3.83 4.59 -5.62
CA ASN A 102 2.73 4.19 -6.47
C ASN A 102 1.76 3.26 -5.71
N THR A 103 2.26 2.35 -4.89
CA THR A 103 1.44 1.47 -4.05
C THR A 103 0.64 2.27 -3.02
N PHE A 104 1.28 3.23 -2.34
CA PHE A 104 0.59 4.14 -1.41
C PHE A 104 -0.57 4.86 -2.10
N ASN A 105 -0.29 5.53 -3.22
CA ASN A 105 -1.29 6.27 -3.99
C ASN A 105 -2.41 5.35 -4.50
N TYR A 106 -2.06 4.18 -5.03
CA TYR A 106 -3.03 3.21 -5.52
C TYR A 106 -4.03 2.80 -4.43
N VAL A 107 -3.54 2.50 -3.22
CA VAL A 107 -4.41 2.11 -2.10
C VAL A 107 -5.22 3.31 -1.61
N SER A 108 -4.62 4.52 -1.54
CA SER A 108 -5.33 5.75 -1.18
C SER A 108 -6.48 6.09 -2.13
N GLU A 109 -6.36 5.75 -3.41
CA GLU A 109 -7.40 5.90 -4.43
C GLU A 109 -8.43 4.74 -4.43
N GLY A 110 -8.46 3.92 -3.37
CA GLY A 110 -9.40 2.81 -3.21
C GLY A 110 -8.98 1.53 -3.94
N GLY A 111 -7.73 1.42 -4.36
CA GLY A 111 -7.16 0.22 -4.95
C GLY A 111 -7.03 -0.93 -3.93
N ASP A 112 -7.27 -2.15 -4.39
CA ASP A 112 -7.14 -3.36 -3.58
C ASP A 112 -5.68 -3.84 -3.54
N HIS A 113 -5.02 -3.71 -2.40
CA HIS A 113 -3.64 -4.19 -2.21
C HIS A 113 -3.49 -5.70 -2.45
N SER A 114 -4.55 -6.49 -2.26
CA SER A 114 -4.55 -7.92 -2.61
C SER A 114 -4.44 -8.13 -4.12
N ALA A 115 -4.94 -7.19 -4.92
CA ALA A 115 -4.78 -7.20 -6.37
C ALA A 115 -3.32 -6.95 -6.77
N ILE A 116 -2.60 -6.04 -6.10
CA ILE A 116 -1.14 -5.88 -6.29
C ILE A 116 -0.46 -7.22 -6.00
N ALA A 117 -0.77 -7.82 -4.85
CA ALA A 117 -0.08 -9.02 -4.42
C ALA A 117 -0.29 -10.19 -5.40
N ARG A 118 -1.55 -10.43 -5.77
CA ARG A 118 -1.91 -11.45 -6.76
C ARG A 118 -1.21 -11.22 -8.10
N LYS A 119 -1.15 -9.97 -8.59
CA LYS A 119 -0.58 -9.68 -9.91
C LYS A 119 0.94 -9.80 -9.95
N THR A 120 1.63 -9.45 -8.87
CA THR A 120 3.06 -9.73 -8.75
C THR A 120 3.31 -11.25 -8.81
N SER A 121 2.54 -12.06 -8.06
CA SER A 121 2.65 -13.52 -8.11
C SER A 121 2.36 -14.11 -9.49
N GLU A 122 1.30 -13.65 -10.16
CA GLU A 122 0.95 -14.14 -11.50
C GLU A 122 2.03 -13.77 -12.53
N ALA A 123 2.61 -12.57 -12.43
CA ALA A 123 3.71 -12.16 -13.32
C ALA A 123 4.95 -13.03 -13.09
N VAL A 124 5.37 -13.24 -11.84
CA VAL A 124 6.48 -14.16 -11.52
C VAL A 124 6.20 -15.57 -12.01
N GLY A 125 5.00 -16.09 -11.80
CA GLY A 125 4.60 -17.40 -12.31
C GLY A 125 4.65 -17.51 -13.83
N ALA A 126 4.26 -16.46 -14.55
CA ALA A 126 4.34 -16.41 -16.01
C ALA A 126 5.80 -16.40 -16.50
N LEU A 127 6.66 -15.57 -15.90
CA LEU A 127 8.09 -15.49 -16.21
C LEU A 127 8.79 -16.82 -15.89
N SER A 128 8.57 -17.39 -14.70
CA SER A 128 9.13 -18.70 -14.32
C SER A 128 8.68 -19.81 -15.28
N ARG A 129 7.40 -19.83 -15.66
CA ARG A 129 6.90 -20.81 -16.65
C ARG A 129 7.62 -20.63 -17.98
N TYR A 130 7.79 -19.40 -18.45
CA TYR A 130 8.51 -19.14 -19.70
C TYR A 130 9.93 -19.69 -19.63
N LEU A 131 10.65 -19.44 -18.55
CA LEU A 131 12.02 -19.92 -18.34
C LEU A 131 12.09 -21.46 -18.32
N ILE A 132 11.20 -22.11 -17.55
CA ILE A 132 11.14 -23.57 -17.47
C ILE A 132 10.92 -24.21 -18.84
N VAL A 133 10.05 -23.64 -19.68
CA VAL A 133 9.73 -24.21 -20.99
C VAL A 133 10.84 -23.95 -22.00
N ASN A 134 11.37 -22.73 -22.07
CA ASN A 134 12.27 -22.31 -23.15
C ASN A 134 13.75 -22.51 -22.84
N HIS A 135 14.11 -22.78 -21.58
CA HIS A 135 15.48 -23.03 -21.13
C HIS A 135 15.57 -24.34 -20.32
N SER A 136 14.72 -25.33 -20.65
CA SER A 136 14.68 -26.63 -19.97
C SER A 136 15.98 -27.44 -20.05
N ASP A 137 16.84 -27.10 -21.01
CA ASP A 137 18.17 -27.65 -21.20
C ASP A 137 19.21 -27.15 -20.19
N ASP A 138 18.91 -26.06 -19.47
CA ASP A 138 19.80 -25.44 -18.47
C ASP A 138 19.08 -25.29 -17.11
N PRO A 139 18.98 -26.39 -16.33
CA PRO A 139 18.24 -26.40 -15.07
C PRO A 139 18.86 -25.47 -14.01
N GLU A 140 20.16 -25.22 -14.06
CA GLU A 140 20.85 -24.32 -13.14
C GLU A 140 20.44 -22.87 -13.41
N PHE A 141 20.42 -22.44 -14.68
CA PHE A 141 19.90 -21.14 -15.06
C PHE A 141 18.42 -20.97 -14.68
N VAL A 142 17.59 -21.98 -14.92
CA VAL A 142 16.15 -21.92 -14.56
C VAL A 142 15.97 -21.77 -13.05
N SER A 143 16.69 -22.56 -12.23
CA SER A 143 16.59 -22.51 -10.77
C SER A 143 17.01 -21.14 -10.23
N THR A 144 18.20 -20.69 -10.60
CA THR A 144 18.76 -19.40 -10.15
C THR A 144 17.91 -18.21 -10.57
N SER A 145 17.31 -18.28 -11.77
CA SER A 145 16.39 -17.27 -12.27
C SER A 145 15.07 -17.24 -11.50
N CYS A 146 14.48 -18.41 -11.21
CA CYS A 146 13.24 -18.47 -10.44
C CYS A 146 13.45 -17.97 -9.01
N GLU A 147 14.59 -18.28 -8.38
CA GLU A 147 14.96 -17.73 -7.07
C GLU A 147 15.08 -16.20 -7.10
N ALA A 148 15.72 -15.64 -8.14
CA ALA A 148 15.82 -14.19 -8.30
C ALA A 148 14.44 -13.54 -8.44
N LEU A 149 13.55 -14.09 -9.27
CA LEU A 149 12.18 -13.60 -9.44
C LEU A 149 11.35 -13.69 -8.15
N LEU A 150 11.54 -14.77 -7.36
CA LEU A 150 10.90 -14.92 -6.06
C LEU A 150 11.42 -13.89 -5.04
N ALA A 151 12.72 -13.56 -5.07
CA ALA A 151 13.29 -12.51 -4.23
C ALA A 151 12.68 -11.14 -4.56
N VAL A 152 12.52 -10.80 -5.85
CA VAL A 152 11.80 -9.58 -6.27
C VAL A 152 10.36 -9.58 -5.76
N SER A 153 9.65 -10.70 -5.90
CA SER A 153 8.27 -10.85 -5.40
C SER A 153 8.18 -10.61 -3.90
N GLY A 154 9.07 -11.24 -3.12
CA GLY A 154 9.14 -11.11 -1.68
C GLY A 154 9.38 -9.67 -1.25
N LEU A 155 10.34 -8.99 -1.89
CA LEU A 155 10.61 -7.58 -1.64
C LEU A 155 9.40 -6.69 -1.91
N TYR A 156 8.65 -6.94 -3.00
CA TYR A 156 7.45 -6.16 -3.30
C TYR A 156 6.31 -6.40 -2.31
N PHE A 157 6.13 -7.64 -1.84
CA PHE A 157 5.18 -7.90 -0.77
C PHE A 157 5.55 -7.19 0.50
N ASP A 158 6.81 -7.28 0.93
CA ASP A 158 7.25 -6.65 2.17
C ASP A 158 7.04 -5.12 2.11
N LEU A 159 7.41 -4.48 1.00
CA LEU A 159 7.12 -3.06 0.78
C LEU A 159 5.61 -2.78 0.80
N THR A 160 4.81 -3.54 0.07
CA THR A 160 3.35 -3.34 -0.01
C THR A 160 2.69 -3.47 1.35
N PHE A 161 2.98 -4.53 2.11
CA PHE A 161 2.38 -4.75 3.42
C PHE A 161 2.90 -3.78 4.48
N THR A 162 4.14 -3.31 4.36
CA THR A 162 4.66 -2.22 5.21
C THR A 162 3.82 -0.96 5.01
N ILE A 163 3.57 -0.56 3.75
CA ILE A 163 2.77 0.62 3.39
C ILE A 163 1.33 0.49 3.87
N VAL A 164 0.67 -0.61 3.52
CA VAL A 164 -0.73 -0.86 3.89
C VAL A 164 -0.88 -0.93 5.40
N GLY A 165 0.06 -1.58 6.09
CA GLY A 165 0.08 -1.64 7.55
C GLY A 165 0.22 -0.26 8.19
N ALA A 166 1.07 0.61 7.62
CA ALA A 166 1.22 1.98 8.09
C ALA A 166 -0.03 2.83 7.85
N GLN A 167 -0.63 2.77 6.65
CA GLN A 167 -1.88 3.46 6.33
C GLN A 167 -3.02 3.04 7.27
N ASN A 168 -3.16 1.73 7.53
CA ASN A 168 -4.18 1.23 8.45
C ASN A 168 -3.98 1.74 9.89
N ARG A 169 -2.73 1.84 10.36
CA ARG A 169 -2.44 2.40 11.70
C ARG A 169 -2.79 3.88 11.78
N VAL A 170 -2.46 4.68 10.76
CA VAL A 170 -2.82 6.10 10.71
C VAL A 170 -4.33 6.26 10.74
N ALA A 171 -5.06 5.55 9.88
CA ALA A 171 -6.52 5.62 9.83
C ALA A 171 -7.19 5.18 11.16
N GLN A 172 -6.63 4.16 11.83
CA GLN A 172 -7.10 3.75 13.16
C GLN A 172 -6.84 4.80 14.24
N GLN A 173 -5.67 5.45 14.22
CA GLN A 173 -5.33 6.51 15.17
C GLN A 173 -6.22 7.75 14.99
N GLU A 174 -6.46 8.15 13.75
CA GLU A 174 -7.39 9.24 13.42
C GLU A 174 -8.82 8.90 13.88
N GLY A 175 -9.30 7.69 13.59
CA GLY A 175 -10.61 7.24 14.05
C GLY A 175 -10.76 7.23 15.58
N LEU A 176 -9.70 6.85 16.32
CA LEU A 176 -9.69 6.91 17.78
C LEU A 176 -9.64 8.36 18.30
N ALA A 177 -8.90 9.25 17.63
CA ALA A 177 -8.84 10.66 17.99
C ALA A 177 -10.20 11.36 17.81
N ASP A 178 -10.90 11.07 16.71
CA ASP A 178 -12.25 11.57 16.43
C ASP A 178 -13.27 11.05 17.45
N GLN A 179 -13.21 9.76 17.77
CA GLN A 179 -14.03 9.18 18.83
C GLN A 179 -13.78 9.84 20.19
N GLY A 180 -12.52 10.13 20.52
CA GLY A 180 -12.15 10.85 21.74
C GLY A 180 -12.60 12.31 21.75
N ALA A 181 -12.62 12.99 20.60
CA ALA A 181 -13.16 14.33 20.46
C ALA A 181 -14.68 14.33 20.67
N ASN A 182 -15.41 13.41 20.04
CA ASN A 182 -16.86 13.27 20.21
C ASN A 182 -17.23 12.94 21.66
N PHE A 183 -16.53 12.00 22.29
CA PHE A 183 -16.76 11.64 23.69
C PHE A 183 -16.58 12.84 24.64
N ARG A 184 -15.58 13.69 24.41
CA ARG A 184 -15.38 14.91 25.20
C ARG A 184 -16.50 15.92 25.00
N THR A 185 -17.01 16.05 23.78
CA THR A 185 -18.17 16.89 23.47
C THR A 185 -19.42 16.37 24.18
N ASP A 186 -19.69 15.07 24.12
CA ASP A 186 -20.86 14.44 24.76
C ASP A 186 -20.83 14.60 26.29
N ILE A 187 -19.65 14.44 26.91
CA ILE A 187 -19.47 14.71 28.35
C ILE A 187 -19.75 16.18 28.65
N SER A 188 -19.19 17.10 27.88
CA SER A 188 -19.35 18.53 28.12
C SER A 188 -20.81 18.96 28.02
N GLU A 189 -21.52 18.43 27.02
CA GLU A 189 -22.95 18.67 26.85
C GLU A 189 -23.78 18.07 27.99
N THR A 190 -23.46 16.84 28.40
CA THR A 190 -24.16 16.17 29.50
C THR A 190 -23.95 16.87 30.84
N LEU A 191 -22.71 17.32 31.12
CA LEU A 191 -22.39 18.11 32.31
C LEU A 191 -23.08 19.48 32.27
N GLY A 192 -23.13 20.13 31.10
CA GLY A 192 -23.88 21.37 30.90
C GLY A 192 -25.36 21.20 31.24
N ARG A 193 -26.01 20.18 30.66
CA ARG A 193 -27.43 19.85 30.95
C ARG A 193 -27.66 19.57 32.45
N ALA A 194 -26.77 18.81 33.08
CA ALA A 194 -26.87 18.51 34.51
C ALA A 194 -26.71 19.75 35.41
N LEU A 195 -25.84 20.70 35.04
CA LEU A 195 -25.67 21.97 35.73
C LEU A 195 -26.88 22.88 35.57
N ASP A 196 -27.44 22.96 34.37
CA ASP A 196 -28.66 23.73 34.08
C ASP A 196 -29.85 23.17 34.87
N ASP A 197 -30.03 21.84 34.88
CA ASP A 197 -31.07 21.17 35.66
C ASP A 197 -30.91 21.42 37.17
N SER A 198 -29.66 21.36 37.68
CA SER A 198 -29.36 21.67 39.08
C SER A 198 -29.70 23.12 39.45
N THR A 199 -29.37 24.06 38.57
CA THR A 199 -29.67 25.48 38.75
C THR A 199 -31.19 25.73 38.73
N GLY A 200 -31.90 25.13 37.78
CA GLY A 200 -33.36 25.21 37.69
C GLY A 200 -34.07 24.57 38.89
N LEU A 201 -33.55 23.47 39.45
CA LEU A 201 -34.04 22.87 40.70
C LEU A 201 -33.86 23.84 41.89
N ARG A 202 -32.72 24.52 41.95
CA ARG A 202 -32.40 25.51 42.97
C ARG A 202 -33.36 26.70 42.92
N GLU A 203 -33.61 27.24 41.73
CA GLU A 203 -34.58 28.33 41.51
C GLU A 203 -35.99 27.92 41.90
N ARG A 204 -36.46 26.75 41.45
CA ARG A 204 -37.79 26.22 41.84
C ARG A 204 -37.91 26.07 43.36
N THR A 205 -36.89 25.55 44.02
CA THR A 205 -36.86 25.43 45.49
C THR A 205 -36.93 26.80 46.17
N GLY A 206 -36.23 27.80 45.63
CA GLY A 206 -36.32 29.19 46.10
C GLY A 206 -37.74 29.76 45.97
N HIS A 207 -38.36 29.60 44.81
CA HIS A 207 -39.74 30.04 44.57
C HIS A 207 -40.74 29.34 45.49
N THR A 208 -40.62 28.03 45.69
CA THR A 208 -41.48 27.28 46.62
C THR A 208 -41.31 27.77 48.06
N ALA A 209 -40.08 27.99 48.51
CA ALA A 209 -39.80 28.50 49.86
C ALA A 209 -40.35 29.92 50.07
N GLN A 210 -40.32 30.77 49.04
CA GLN A 210 -40.86 32.13 49.11
C GLN A 210 -42.39 32.13 49.09
N ALA A 211 -43.02 31.28 48.27
CA ALA A 211 -44.47 31.08 48.27
C ALA A 211 -44.99 30.58 49.62
N ALA A 212 -44.28 29.63 50.24
CA ALA A 212 -44.64 29.11 51.56
C ALA A 212 -44.59 30.18 52.67
N ARG A 213 -43.68 31.17 52.57
CA ARG A 213 -43.61 32.29 53.52
C ARG A 213 -44.69 33.35 53.30
N GLY A 214 -45.18 33.53 52.07
CA GLY A 214 -46.26 34.46 51.77
C GLY A 214 -47.66 33.96 52.14
N MET A 215 -47.78 32.70 52.56
CA MET A 215 -49.04 32.08 53.03
C MET A 215 -49.20 32.10 54.56
N LEU A 216 -48.22 32.61 55.30
CA LEU A 216 -48.28 32.87 56.75
C LEU A 216 -48.62 34.34 57.01
#